data_AF-L5N6N4-F1
#
_entry.id   AF-L5N6N4-F1
#
_cell.length_a   1.000
_cell.length_b   1.000
_cell.length_c   1.000
_cell.angle_alpha   90.00
_cell.angle_beta   90.00
_cell.angle_gamma   90.00
#
_symmetry.space_group_name_H-M   'P 1'
#
loop_
_entity.id
_entity.type
_entity.pdbx_description
1 polymer ?
#
loop_
_entity_poly.entity_id
_entity_poly.type
_entity_poly.pdbx_seq_one_letter_code
_entity_poly.pdbx_strand_id
1 'polypeptide(L)'
;MKRRTMSLVLVTAMGAAMMPGSTLEAVEGPSIEMEKKENPHASVHRPSFPASSWDHPLPSSPVLHPGSIRGAGMRSGPLKAIDPLIEQAIADQVMPGAVTFVARRGHIVQQEAYGYAVRYKDDAFTEIKSPIKMTEHTIFDLASISKIFTTTAAMKLYEDGKFKLDDPVAKYLPEFAANGKEDVTIEQLMTHTSGFTPWIPLYQVDGDRDDRIQHVLQYPLENAPGSTYTYSDLNMITLGALIERLSGMRLDTFVKQEITGPLQMNDTMYNPPAQLKARIAATEYQPWTERGLVWGEVHDESAWSLDGVAGHAGVFSTASDLGKFAHMFLMEGKYGGTRILEPETVELLTENRIPQFPGDDHGLGWELQQGWFMDALSSPSTFGHTGYTGTSIVVNPANQTIAILLTNRVHPTRETVSTSPTRRAFARQVADAIPVASSTKKAERWFAGYGDKLARSMTAEVDLKKAATLSFDTWYRIENTYDNGRLERSTDGENWEELEVFTGESDDWVHKDFSLPKDTKFIRFTYETDNAVNNRGWYVEGAKINKKPLDFDTNEWEKR
;
A
#
# COMPACT_ATOMS: atom_id res chain seq x y z
N MET A 1 44.36 -0.10 43.62
CA MET A 1 45.84 -0.15 43.72
C MET A 1 46.36 -0.85 42.48
N LYS A 2 47.00 -0.14 41.54
CA LYS A 2 48.49 -0.01 41.37
C LYS A 2 49.14 -1.40 41.23
N ARG A 3 49.86 -1.80 40.16
CA ARG A 3 50.77 -1.16 39.18
C ARG A 3 51.02 -2.23 38.07
N ARG A 4 50.95 -1.99 36.76
CA ARG A 4 51.95 -1.44 35.81
C ARG A 4 53.43 -1.75 36.09
N THR A 5 54.08 -2.44 35.16
CA THR A 5 55.41 -2.05 34.65
C THR A 5 55.63 -2.51 33.20
N MET A 6 55.95 -1.52 32.36
CA MET A 6 56.54 -1.62 31.02
C MET A 6 58.02 -2.03 31.12
N SER A 7 58.59 -2.51 30.01
CA SER A 7 59.84 -1.96 29.47
C SER A 7 59.88 -2.12 27.95
N LEU A 8 60.56 -1.16 27.34
CA LEU A 8 60.55 -0.69 25.96
C LEU A 8 62.01 -0.84 25.42
N VAL A 9 62.22 -0.58 24.11
CA VAL A 9 63.47 -0.06 23.47
C VAL A 9 64.46 -1.12 22.89
N LEU A 10 65.10 -1.02 21.70
CA LEU A 10 65.33 0.02 20.66
C LEU A 10 65.57 -0.60 19.25
N VAL A 11 65.49 0.29 18.25
CA VAL A 11 65.83 0.33 16.80
C VAL A 11 67.32 0.13 16.44
N THR A 12 67.62 -0.44 15.25
CA THR A 12 68.64 0.08 14.28
C THR A 12 68.51 -0.48 12.85
N ALA A 13 69.01 0.30 11.89
CA ALA A 13 68.76 0.28 10.44
C ALA A 13 70.03 -0.02 9.57
N MET A 14 69.87 0.11 8.23
CA MET A 14 70.84 0.05 7.08
C MET A 14 70.82 -1.30 6.32
N GLY A 15 70.94 -1.39 4.99
CA GLY A 15 71.23 -0.49 3.87
C GLY A 15 71.35 -1.33 2.56
N ALA A 16 71.24 -0.70 1.39
CA ALA A 16 71.05 -1.30 0.06
C ALA A 16 72.33 -1.83 -0.65
N ALA A 17 72.17 -2.76 -1.60
CA ALA A 17 73.05 -2.95 -2.79
C ALA A 17 72.39 -3.83 -3.88
N MET A 18 72.85 -3.68 -5.12
CA MET A 18 72.20 -4.00 -6.42
C MET A 18 72.91 -5.11 -7.23
N MET A 19 72.13 -5.81 -8.11
CA MET A 19 72.46 -6.44 -9.43
C MET A 19 73.23 -7.81 -9.48
N PRO A 20 73.26 -8.57 -10.61
CA PRO A 20 72.28 -8.84 -11.70
C PRO A 20 72.22 -10.31 -12.24
N GLY A 21 71.18 -10.63 -13.03
CA GLY A 21 71.21 -11.39 -14.31
C GLY A 21 71.52 -12.91 -14.40
N SER A 22 70.58 -13.69 -14.98
CA SER A 22 70.79 -14.46 -16.23
C SER A 22 69.56 -15.32 -16.62
N THR A 23 69.36 -15.39 -17.93
CA THR A 23 68.29 -15.98 -18.74
C THR A 23 68.60 -17.41 -19.18
N LEU A 24 67.58 -18.25 -19.42
CA LEU A 24 67.65 -19.35 -20.38
C LEU A 24 66.28 -19.57 -21.06
N GLU A 25 66.35 -19.80 -22.36
CA GLU A 25 65.31 -19.79 -23.40
C GLU A 25 64.51 -21.10 -23.51
N ALA A 26 63.34 -21.05 -24.15
CA ALA A 26 62.82 -22.13 -24.98
C ALA A 26 61.96 -21.58 -26.12
N VAL A 27 62.26 -22.03 -27.34
CA VAL A 27 61.68 -21.68 -28.65
C VAL A 27 60.53 -22.63 -29.02
N GLU A 28 59.64 -22.11 -29.86
CA GLU A 28 58.26 -22.48 -30.23
C GLU A 28 58.04 -23.70 -31.15
N GLY A 29 56.76 -24.12 -31.21
CA GLY A 29 56.06 -24.58 -32.41
C GLY A 29 54.58 -24.91 -32.12
N PRO A 30 53.68 -25.08 -33.11
CA PRO A 30 53.36 -24.24 -34.27
C PRO A 30 51.93 -23.63 -34.19
N SER A 31 51.65 -22.68 -35.08
CA SER A 31 50.48 -21.80 -35.17
C SER A 31 49.23 -22.40 -35.86
N ILE A 32 48.04 -22.09 -35.33
CA ILE A 32 46.78 -21.91 -36.09
C ILE A 32 46.02 -20.72 -35.47
N GLU A 33 45.59 -19.79 -36.32
CA GLU A 33 44.88 -18.55 -35.98
C GLU A 33 43.49 -18.78 -35.36
N MET A 34 43.19 -18.05 -34.27
CA MET A 34 41.83 -17.70 -33.89
C MET A 34 41.78 -16.23 -33.47
N GLU A 35 40.74 -15.55 -33.95
CA GLU A 35 40.45 -14.12 -33.86
C GLU A 35 40.71 -13.50 -32.48
N LYS A 36 41.26 -12.28 -32.49
CA LYS A 36 41.30 -11.39 -31.32
C LYS A 36 39.87 -11.11 -30.85
N LYS A 37 39.46 -11.76 -29.76
CA LYS A 37 38.38 -11.25 -28.91
C LYS A 37 38.82 -9.91 -28.32
N GLU A 38 38.10 -8.86 -28.66
CA GLU A 38 38.17 -7.57 -27.97
C GLU A 38 37.97 -7.77 -26.46
N ASN A 39 38.76 -7.04 -25.69
CA ASN A 39 38.72 -7.01 -24.24
C ASN A 39 37.92 -5.76 -23.83
N PRO A 40 36.63 -5.84 -23.47
CA PRO A 40 35.85 -4.68 -23.08
C PRO A 40 36.08 -4.39 -21.60
N HIS A 41 37.32 -4.03 -21.26
CA HIS A 41 37.63 -3.34 -20.02
C HIS A 41 37.92 -1.87 -20.32
N ALA A 42 36.95 -1.21 -20.94
CA ALA A 42 36.71 0.20 -20.63
C ALA A 42 36.12 0.23 -19.21
N SER A 43 36.85 0.83 -18.29
CA SER A 43 36.45 1.05 -16.92
C SER A 43 35.15 1.85 -16.85
N VAL A 44 34.01 1.16 -16.84
CA VAL A 44 32.75 1.75 -16.40
C VAL A 44 32.90 1.99 -14.90
N HIS A 45 33.07 3.25 -14.52
CA HIS A 45 32.86 3.69 -13.15
C HIS A 45 31.42 3.32 -12.74
N ARG A 46 31.25 2.14 -12.14
CA ARG A 46 30.06 1.82 -11.38
C ARG A 46 30.07 2.70 -10.13
N PRO A 47 29.10 3.60 -9.93
CA PRO A 47 29.00 4.30 -8.67
C PRO A 47 28.69 3.29 -7.56
N SER A 48 29.51 3.30 -6.51
CA SER A 48 29.30 2.50 -5.30
C SER A 48 28.08 3.05 -4.53
N PHE A 49 26.97 2.31 -4.54
CA PHE A 49 25.85 2.49 -3.60
C PHE A 49 25.17 1.15 -3.32
N PRO A 50 24.69 0.93 -2.09
CA PRO A 50 23.47 0.20 -1.84
C PRO A 50 22.44 1.20 -1.29
N ALA A 51 21.65 1.83 -2.14
CA ALA A 51 20.56 2.72 -1.72
C ALA A 51 19.29 2.31 -2.47
N SER A 52 18.38 1.61 -1.78
CA SER A 52 17.05 1.28 -2.29
C SER A 52 16.25 2.56 -2.53
N SER A 53 15.91 2.87 -3.78
CA SER A 53 15.01 3.97 -4.15
C SER A 53 13.59 3.44 -4.39
N TRP A 54 12.63 4.34 -4.64
CA TRP A 54 11.29 3.97 -5.06
C TRP A 54 11.30 3.16 -6.38
N ASP A 55 12.12 3.58 -7.34
CA ASP A 55 12.21 2.96 -8.68
C ASP A 55 13.19 1.75 -8.74
N HIS A 56 13.96 1.49 -7.67
CA HIS A 56 14.91 0.38 -7.57
C HIS A 56 14.82 -0.35 -6.22
N PRO A 57 13.79 -1.19 -5.99
CA PRO A 57 13.67 -1.97 -4.77
C PRO A 57 14.74 -3.06 -4.69
N LEU A 58 15.33 -3.25 -3.51
CA LEU A 58 16.22 -4.38 -3.21
C LEU A 58 15.39 -5.61 -2.79
N PRO A 59 15.92 -6.84 -2.90
CA PRO A 59 15.20 -8.07 -2.52
C PRO A 59 14.62 -8.00 -1.10
N SER A 60 13.44 -8.59 -0.94
CA SER A 60 12.67 -8.68 0.30
C SER A 60 13.01 -9.95 1.09
N SER A 61 12.96 -9.88 2.42
CA SER A 61 13.04 -11.10 3.24
C SER A 61 11.81 -11.99 2.98
N PRO A 62 11.97 -13.33 2.93
CA PRO A 62 10.84 -14.23 2.69
C PRO A 62 9.81 -14.25 3.83
N VAL A 63 10.17 -13.73 5.01
CA VAL A 63 9.27 -13.54 6.16
C VAL A 63 9.37 -12.12 6.71
N LEU A 64 8.31 -11.67 7.35
CA LEU A 64 8.33 -10.45 8.13
C LEU A 64 9.12 -10.65 9.42
N HIS A 65 9.93 -9.65 9.78
CA HIS A 65 10.67 -9.62 11.03
C HIS A 65 10.85 -8.19 11.53
N PRO A 66 11.03 -7.98 12.85
CA PRO A 66 11.42 -6.67 13.37
C PRO A 66 12.66 -6.13 12.65
N GLY A 67 12.65 -4.85 12.30
CA GLY A 67 13.71 -4.24 11.51
C GLY A 67 13.92 -2.77 11.85
N SER A 68 15.11 -2.25 11.52
CA SER A 68 15.35 -0.80 11.64
C SER A 68 14.81 -0.07 10.41
N ILE A 69 14.32 1.16 10.63
CA ILE A 69 13.88 2.08 9.58
C ILE A 69 14.94 2.21 8.47
N ARG A 70 16.23 2.33 8.85
CA ARG A 70 17.34 2.39 7.90
C ARG A 70 17.52 1.09 7.11
N GLY A 71 17.39 -0.07 7.77
CA GLY A 71 17.49 -1.38 7.12
C GLY A 71 16.41 -1.60 6.04
N ALA A 72 15.21 -1.10 6.31
CA ALA A 72 14.11 -1.07 5.35
C ALA A 72 14.30 -0.04 4.22
N GLY A 73 15.35 0.79 4.27
CA GLY A 73 15.60 1.86 3.30
C GLY A 73 14.62 3.02 3.42
N MET A 74 14.11 3.29 4.63
CA MET A 74 13.12 4.34 4.91
C MET A 74 13.72 5.49 5.74
N ARG A 75 13.02 6.63 5.77
CA ARG A 75 13.33 7.83 6.54
C ARG A 75 12.49 7.84 7.81
N SER A 76 13.10 8.22 8.93
CA SER A 76 12.43 8.23 10.24
C SER A 76 11.46 9.39 10.44
N GLY A 77 11.67 10.53 9.77
CA GLY A 77 10.84 11.73 9.93
C GLY A 77 9.36 11.46 9.64
N PRO A 78 9.00 11.02 8.43
CA PRO A 78 7.60 10.76 8.08
C PRO A 78 6.95 9.65 8.92
N LEU A 79 7.68 8.58 9.25
CA LEU A 79 7.17 7.52 10.14
C LEU A 79 6.83 8.06 11.54
N LYS A 80 7.67 8.94 12.11
CA LYS A 80 7.38 9.60 13.39
C LYS A 80 6.21 10.58 13.31
N ALA A 81 5.88 11.09 12.13
CA ALA A 81 4.73 11.96 11.93
C ALA A 81 3.40 11.19 11.94
N ILE A 82 3.43 9.85 11.89
CA ILE A 82 2.23 9.01 12.03
C ILE A 82 1.65 9.10 13.44
N ASP A 83 2.49 9.14 14.48
CA ASP A 83 2.03 9.20 15.87
C ASP A 83 1.09 10.40 16.15
N PRO A 84 1.52 11.67 15.93
CA PRO A 84 0.65 12.82 16.15
C PRO A 84 -0.55 12.85 15.20
N LEU A 85 -0.44 12.29 13.99
CA LEU A 85 -1.55 12.17 13.05
C LEU A 85 -2.66 11.29 13.62
N ILE A 86 -2.31 10.12 14.16
CA ILE A 86 -3.29 9.18 14.74
C ILE A 86 -3.84 9.71 16.06
N GLU A 87 -2.98 10.30 16.91
CA GLU A 87 -3.42 10.94 18.16
C GLU A 87 -4.41 12.08 17.90
N GLN A 88 -4.15 12.90 16.88
CA GLN A 88 -5.06 13.97 16.48
C GLN A 88 -6.40 13.42 15.97
N ALA A 89 -6.38 12.37 15.13
CA ALA A 89 -7.61 11.73 14.67
C ALA A 89 -8.46 11.15 15.83
N ILE A 90 -7.81 10.64 16.88
CA ILE A 90 -8.50 10.19 18.10
C ILE A 90 -9.06 11.38 18.88
N ALA A 91 -8.30 12.47 19.00
CA ALA A 91 -8.74 13.71 19.66
C ALA A 91 -9.95 14.33 18.94
N ASP A 92 -9.98 14.27 17.61
CA ASP A 92 -11.06 14.72 16.73
C ASP A 92 -12.23 13.72 16.66
N GLN A 93 -12.20 12.65 17.47
CA GLN A 93 -13.24 11.63 17.59
C GLN A 93 -13.53 10.87 16.29
N VAL A 94 -12.56 10.79 15.37
CA VAL A 94 -12.64 9.95 14.17
C VAL A 94 -12.72 8.46 14.54
N MET A 95 -11.99 8.06 15.58
CA MET A 95 -12.04 6.72 16.18
C MET A 95 -11.62 6.76 17.65
N PRO A 96 -12.05 5.80 18.51
CA PRO A 96 -11.55 5.70 19.89
C PRO A 96 -10.12 5.17 20.02
N GLY A 97 -9.67 4.36 19.06
CA GLY A 97 -8.33 3.78 19.06
C GLY A 97 -7.94 3.17 17.72
N ALA A 98 -6.64 2.89 17.59
CA ALA A 98 -6.06 2.39 16.36
C ALA A 98 -4.80 1.56 16.61
N VAL A 99 -4.47 0.70 15.66
CA VAL A 99 -3.15 0.08 15.51
C VAL A 99 -2.63 0.39 14.11
N THR A 100 -1.42 0.95 14.03
CA THR A 100 -0.69 1.13 12.77
C THR A 100 0.31 -0.02 12.61
N PHE A 101 0.54 -0.44 11.38
CA PHE A 101 1.60 -1.40 11.05
C PHE A 101 2.21 -1.03 9.70
N VAL A 102 3.54 -0.91 9.68
CA VAL A 102 4.32 -0.57 8.49
C VAL A 102 5.44 -1.56 8.34
N ALA A 103 5.49 -2.21 7.18
CA ALA A 103 6.60 -3.06 6.80
C ALA A 103 7.11 -2.71 5.41
N ARG A 104 8.42 -2.82 5.22
CA ARG A 104 9.03 -2.70 3.89
C ARG A 104 10.16 -3.70 3.74
N ARG A 105 10.15 -4.45 2.63
CA ARG A 105 11.18 -5.45 2.28
C ARG A 105 11.38 -6.51 3.37
N GLY A 106 10.29 -6.90 4.03
CA GLY A 106 10.30 -7.85 5.16
C GLY A 106 10.64 -7.26 6.52
N HIS A 107 11.07 -5.99 6.60
CA HIS A 107 11.31 -5.31 7.86
C HIS A 107 10.03 -4.64 8.38
N ILE A 108 9.54 -5.08 9.55
CA ILE A 108 8.54 -4.36 10.32
C ILE A 108 9.24 -3.17 10.97
N VAL A 109 8.87 -1.95 10.54
CA VAL A 109 9.50 -0.70 11.00
C VAL A 109 8.63 0.09 11.97
N GLN A 110 7.34 -0.22 12.02
CA GLN A 110 6.39 0.36 12.96
C GLN A 110 5.25 -0.62 13.22
N GLN A 111 4.90 -0.81 14.49
CA GLN A 111 3.67 -1.45 14.93
C GLN A 111 3.29 -0.78 16.25
N GLU A 112 2.34 0.14 16.23
CA GLU A 112 2.06 1.01 17.38
C GLU A 112 0.56 1.05 17.67
N ALA A 113 0.20 1.22 18.93
CA ALA A 113 -1.18 1.19 19.40
C ALA A 113 -1.56 2.49 20.13
N TYR A 114 -2.76 3.00 19.81
CA TYR A 114 -3.24 4.30 20.26
C TYR A 114 -4.67 4.20 20.79
N GLY A 115 -4.97 4.97 21.84
CA GLY A 115 -6.33 5.09 22.38
C GLY A 115 -6.88 3.82 23.05
N TYR A 116 -8.13 3.49 22.77
CA TYR A 116 -8.89 2.46 23.49
C TYR A 116 -9.50 1.41 22.55
N ALA A 117 -9.32 0.14 22.90
CA ALA A 117 -10.04 -0.98 22.29
C ALA A 117 -11.52 -1.01 22.72
N VAL A 118 -11.80 -0.61 23.96
CA VAL A 118 -13.17 -0.48 24.50
C VAL A 118 -13.24 0.75 25.40
N ARG A 119 -14.01 1.77 25.00
CA ARG A 119 -14.18 3.01 25.76
C ARG A 119 -15.60 3.24 26.26
N TYR A 120 -16.58 3.00 25.40
CA TYR A 120 -17.98 3.36 25.64
C TYR A 120 -18.85 2.12 25.81
N LYS A 121 -20.04 2.27 26.40
CA LYS A 121 -21.03 1.19 26.55
C LYS A 121 -22.30 1.38 25.73
N ASP A 122 -22.53 2.58 25.21
CA ASP A 122 -23.72 2.98 24.45
C ASP A 122 -23.38 4.10 23.44
N ASP A 123 -24.29 4.33 22.50
CA ASP A 123 -24.22 5.35 21.45
C ASP A 123 -24.32 6.79 21.96
N ALA A 124 -24.67 6.98 23.24
CA ALA A 124 -24.60 8.26 23.94
C ALA A 124 -23.17 8.60 24.44
N PHE A 125 -22.16 7.84 24.01
CA PHE A 125 -20.76 7.99 24.41
C PHE A 125 -20.56 7.89 25.94
N THR A 126 -21.40 7.12 26.64
CA THR A 126 -21.19 6.90 28.07
C THR A 126 -19.97 6.01 28.28
N GLU A 127 -18.97 6.50 29.02
CA GLU A 127 -17.76 5.72 29.30
C GLU A 127 -18.08 4.48 30.17
N ILE A 128 -17.44 3.36 29.82
CA ILE A 128 -17.49 2.15 30.66
C ILE A 128 -16.65 2.36 31.92
N LYS A 129 -17.01 1.68 33.02
CA LYS A 129 -16.30 1.78 34.31
C LYS A 129 -14.81 1.42 34.22
N SER A 130 -14.44 0.54 33.30
CA SER A 130 -13.07 0.03 33.14
C SER A 130 -12.75 -0.06 31.65
N PRO A 131 -12.35 1.06 31.02
CA PRO A 131 -12.03 1.06 29.60
C PRO A 131 -10.77 0.21 29.34
N ILE A 132 -10.73 -0.45 28.18
CA ILE A 132 -9.62 -1.29 27.76
C ILE A 132 -8.76 -0.48 26.78
N LYS A 133 -7.50 -0.26 27.13
CA LYS A 133 -6.54 0.41 26.27
C LYS A 133 -6.24 -0.43 25.02
N MET A 134 -5.99 0.25 23.92
CA MET A 134 -5.52 -0.40 22.69
C MET A 134 -4.13 -1.01 22.93
N THR A 135 -3.85 -2.13 22.27
CA THR A 135 -2.54 -2.78 22.29
C THR A 135 -2.16 -3.22 20.88
N GLU A 136 -0.87 -3.43 20.62
CA GLU A 136 -0.37 -3.93 19.33
C GLU A 136 -0.93 -5.32 18.96
N HIS A 137 -1.46 -6.06 19.94
CA HIS A 137 -2.03 -7.40 19.79
C HIS A 137 -3.56 -7.41 19.88
N THR A 138 -4.19 -6.23 19.84
CA THR A 138 -5.64 -6.13 19.79
C THR A 138 -6.15 -6.75 18.49
N ILE A 139 -7.19 -7.57 18.62
CA ILE A 139 -7.88 -8.24 17.52
C ILE A 139 -9.03 -7.34 17.08
N PHE A 140 -9.13 -7.09 15.78
CA PHE A 140 -10.16 -6.23 15.19
C PHE A 140 -11.09 -7.07 14.33
N ASP A 141 -12.37 -6.72 14.34
CA ASP A 141 -13.28 -7.09 13.24
C ASP A 141 -12.82 -6.36 11.98
N LEU A 142 -12.44 -7.14 10.96
CA LEU A 142 -11.90 -6.63 9.72
C LEU A 142 -12.97 -6.09 8.76
N ALA A 143 -14.26 -6.33 9.04
CA ALA A 143 -15.37 -6.01 8.15
C ALA A 143 -15.07 -6.48 6.72
N SER A 144 -15.17 -5.58 5.74
CA SER A 144 -15.00 -5.92 4.31
C SER A 144 -13.61 -6.38 3.88
N ILE A 145 -12.56 -6.19 4.68
CA ILE A 145 -11.27 -6.87 4.43
C ILE A 145 -11.44 -8.40 4.48
N SER A 146 -12.55 -8.93 5.01
CA SER A 146 -12.88 -10.36 4.90
C SER A 146 -13.01 -10.84 3.44
N LYS A 147 -13.40 -9.97 2.50
CA LYS A 147 -13.63 -10.31 1.09
C LYS A 147 -12.39 -10.90 0.42
N ILE A 148 -11.21 -10.31 0.68
CA ILE A 148 -9.94 -10.78 0.13
C ILE A 148 -9.51 -12.15 0.69
N PHE A 149 -10.00 -12.57 1.86
CA PHE A 149 -9.84 -13.95 2.34
C PHE A 149 -10.75 -14.91 1.57
N THR A 150 -11.99 -14.50 1.31
CA THR A 150 -12.97 -15.27 0.53
C THR A 150 -12.52 -15.47 -0.91
N THR A 151 -12.04 -14.42 -1.59
CA THR A 151 -11.53 -14.57 -2.96
C THR A 151 -10.26 -15.39 -3.01
N THR A 152 -9.35 -15.25 -2.04
CA THR A 152 -8.18 -16.14 -1.91
C THR A 152 -8.60 -17.60 -1.74
N ALA A 153 -9.61 -17.88 -0.90
CA ALA A 153 -10.13 -19.23 -0.70
C ALA A 153 -10.77 -19.80 -1.96
N ALA A 154 -11.55 -19.00 -2.69
CA ALA A 154 -12.09 -19.41 -3.98
C ALA A 154 -10.99 -19.68 -5.00
N MET A 155 -9.93 -18.86 -5.04
CA MET A 155 -8.82 -19.06 -5.97
C MET A 155 -7.98 -20.31 -5.66
N LYS A 156 -7.98 -20.82 -4.43
CA LYS A 156 -7.43 -22.15 -4.14
C LYS A 156 -8.24 -23.27 -4.79
N LEU A 157 -9.57 -23.16 -4.78
CA LEU A 157 -10.44 -24.12 -5.48
C LEU A 157 -10.30 -24.00 -7.01
N TYR A 158 -10.01 -22.81 -7.53
CA TYR A 158 -9.63 -22.59 -8.92
C TYR A 158 -8.34 -23.33 -9.28
N GLU A 159 -7.29 -23.21 -8.46
CA GLU A 159 -6.02 -23.96 -8.64
C GLU A 159 -6.23 -25.47 -8.62
N ASP A 160 -7.13 -25.96 -7.77
CA ASP A 160 -7.54 -27.37 -7.72
C ASP A 160 -8.41 -27.81 -8.92
N GLY A 161 -8.68 -26.90 -9.87
CA GLY A 161 -9.47 -27.16 -11.08
C GLY A 161 -10.97 -27.38 -10.82
N LYS A 162 -11.50 -26.89 -9.69
CA LYS A 162 -12.93 -27.07 -9.33
C LYS A 162 -13.86 -26.20 -10.18
N PHE A 163 -13.39 -25.05 -10.63
CA PHE A 163 -14.11 -24.14 -11.52
C PHE A 163 -13.16 -23.34 -12.42
N LYS A 164 -13.72 -22.73 -13.45
CA LYS A 164 -13.07 -21.66 -14.24
C LYS A 164 -13.73 -20.32 -13.95
N LEU A 165 -12.98 -19.24 -14.08
CA LEU A 165 -13.47 -17.88 -13.79
C LEU A 165 -14.70 -17.47 -14.65
N ASP A 166 -14.75 -17.95 -15.88
CA ASP A 166 -15.84 -17.72 -16.84
C ASP A 166 -17.01 -18.72 -16.69
N ASP A 167 -16.92 -19.69 -15.78
CA ASP A 167 -18.04 -20.58 -15.52
C ASP A 167 -19.20 -19.78 -14.90
N PRO A 168 -20.45 -20.04 -15.35
CA PRO A 168 -21.63 -19.49 -14.70
C PRO A 168 -21.75 -20.02 -13.26
N VAL A 169 -22.12 -19.16 -12.32
CA VAL A 169 -22.33 -19.56 -10.90
C VAL A 169 -23.41 -20.65 -10.80
N ALA A 170 -24.45 -20.54 -11.63
CA ALA A 170 -25.55 -21.49 -11.73
C ALA A 170 -25.13 -22.93 -12.06
N LYS A 171 -23.95 -23.13 -12.66
CA LYS A 171 -23.37 -24.46 -12.92
C LYS A 171 -23.14 -25.25 -11.62
N TYR A 172 -22.85 -24.56 -10.52
CA TYR A 172 -22.48 -25.15 -9.23
C TYR A 172 -23.53 -24.91 -8.14
N LEU A 173 -24.25 -23.81 -8.25
CA LEU A 173 -25.39 -23.44 -7.41
C LEU A 173 -26.63 -23.28 -8.31
N PRO A 174 -27.31 -24.37 -8.74
CA PRO A 174 -28.45 -24.28 -9.66
C PRO A 174 -29.56 -23.33 -9.19
N GLU A 175 -29.74 -23.22 -7.87
CA GLU A 175 -30.68 -22.28 -7.24
C GLU A 175 -30.38 -20.80 -7.56
N PHE A 176 -29.14 -20.47 -7.92
CA PHE A 176 -28.72 -19.12 -8.28
C PHE A 176 -29.31 -18.66 -9.62
N ALA A 177 -29.66 -19.58 -10.53
CA ALA A 177 -30.21 -19.23 -11.85
C ALA A 177 -31.58 -18.52 -11.78
N ALA A 178 -32.20 -18.41 -10.61
CA ALA A 178 -33.43 -17.65 -10.46
C ALA A 178 -33.26 -16.19 -10.91
N ASN A 179 -34.31 -15.59 -11.46
CA ASN A 179 -34.40 -14.17 -11.78
C ASN A 179 -33.35 -13.67 -12.81
N GLY A 180 -33.06 -14.47 -13.83
CA GLY A 180 -32.23 -14.04 -14.98
C GLY A 180 -30.74 -14.02 -14.68
N LYS A 181 -30.29 -14.85 -13.73
CA LYS A 181 -28.90 -14.89 -13.26
C LYS A 181 -28.11 -16.07 -13.82
N GLU A 182 -28.69 -16.83 -14.74
CA GLU A 182 -28.11 -18.02 -15.39
C GLU A 182 -26.72 -17.80 -15.99
N ASP A 183 -26.43 -16.59 -16.48
CA ASP A 183 -25.17 -16.27 -17.17
C ASP A 183 -24.16 -15.49 -16.32
N VAL A 184 -24.46 -15.17 -15.05
CA VAL A 184 -23.50 -14.47 -14.17
C VAL A 184 -22.31 -15.39 -13.89
N THR A 185 -21.11 -14.91 -14.17
CA THR A 185 -19.88 -15.69 -13.98
C THR A 185 -19.30 -15.54 -12.58
N ILE A 186 -18.41 -16.46 -12.20
CA ILE A 186 -17.69 -16.40 -10.93
C ILE A 186 -16.77 -15.17 -10.89
N GLU A 187 -16.12 -14.81 -12.00
CA GLU A 187 -15.32 -13.58 -12.12
C GLU A 187 -16.17 -12.33 -11.85
N GLN A 188 -17.42 -12.28 -12.35
CA GLN A 188 -18.32 -11.15 -12.11
C GLN A 188 -18.73 -11.01 -10.64
N LEU A 189 -18.79 -12.10 -9.87
CA LEU A 189 -18.95 -12.01 -8.42
C LEU A 189 -17.71 -11.34 -7.80
N MET A 190 -16.52 -11.83 -8.13
CA MET A 190 -15.24 -11.38 -7.55
C MET A 190 -14.87 -9.94 -7.92
N THR A 191 -15.33 -9.46 -9.07
CA THR A 191 -15.05 -8.11 -9.58
C THR A 191 -16.18 -7.10 -9.33
N HIS A 192 -17.23 -7.51 -8.61
CA HIS A 192 -18.38 -6.65 -8.34
C HIS A 192 -19.13 -6.16 -9.60
N THR A 193 -19.23 -7.01 -10.62
CA THR A 193 -19.90 -6.71 -11.89
C THR A 193 -21.06 -7.65 -12.21
N SER A 194 -21.56 -8.41 -11.24
CA SER A 194 -22.67 -9.35 -11.41
C SER A 194 -24.02 -8.69 -11.70
N GLY A 195 -24.18 -7.42 -11.33
CA GLY A 195 -25.44 -6.69 -11.39
C GLY A 195 -26.27 -6.71 -10.11
N PHE A 196 -25.78 -7.33 -9.02
CA PHE A 196 -26.44 -7.23 -7.72
C PHE A 196 -26.48 -5.79 -7.17
N THR A 197 -27.50 -5.51 -6.37
CA THR A 197 -27.54 -4.31 -5.52
C THR A 197 -26.43 -4.35 -4.45
N PRO A 198 -25.98 -3.23 -3.88
CA PRO A 198 -24.87 -3.21 -2.93
C PRO A 198 -25.09 -4.09 -1.68
N TRP A 199 -26.28 -4.02 -1.08
CA TRP A 199 -26.57 -4.67 0.19
C TRP A 199 -28.08 -4.82 0.39
N ILE A 200 -28.48 -5.81 1.21
CA ILE A 200 -29.85 -6.01 1.67
C ILE A 200 -29.87 -6.24 3.19
N PRO A 201 -30.95 -5.88 3.90
CA PRO A 201 -31.10 -6.13 5.33
C PRO A 201 -31.37 -7.62 5.62
N LEU A 202 -30.39 -8.47 5.34
CA LEU A 202 -30.52 -9.93 5.39
C LEU A 202 -30.90 -10.42 6.79
N TYR A 203 -30.49 -9.70 7.83
CA TYR A 203 -30.84 -9.98 9.22
C TYR A 203 -32.35 -9.81 9.54
N GLN A 204 -33.11 -9.16 8.65
CA GLN A 204 -34.57 -9.04 8.74
C GLN A 204 -35.30 -10.13 7.96
N VAL A 205 -34.58 -10.97 7.21
CA VAL A 205 -35.15 -12.11 6.50
C VAL A 205 -35.38 -13.24 7.51
N ASP A 206 -36.63 -13.74 7.54
CA ASP A 206 -37.05 -14.86 8.38
C ASP A 206 -36.31 -16.15 7.99
N GLY A 207 -36.17 -17.05 8.96
CA GLY A 207 -35.53 -18.34 8.77
C GLY A 207 -34.13 -18.43 9.37
N ASP A 208 -33.49 -19.57 9.11
CA ASP A 208 -32.13 -19.83 9.55
C ASP A 208 -31.07 -19.36 8.54
N ARG A 209 -29.82 -19.75 8.75
CA ARG A 209 -28.70 -19.43 7.86
C ARG A 209 -28.96 -19.90 6.42
N ASP A 210 -29.49 -21.10 6.25
CA ASP A 210 -29.67 -21.70 4.93
C ASP A 210 -30.82 -21.00 4.19
N ASP A 211 -31.91 -20.66 4.89
CA ASP A 211 -33.00 -19.84 4.33
C ASP A 211 -32.49 -18.48 3.83
N ARG A 212 -31.62 -17.82 4.60
CA ARG A 212 -31.03 -16.52 4.26
C ARG A 212 -30.03 -16.61 3.10
N ILE A 213 -29.22 -17.66 3.03
CA ILE A 213 -28.35 -17.90 1.87
C ILE A 213 -29.22 -18.13 0.64
N GLN A 214 -30.27 -18.95 0.72
CA GLN A 214 -31.19 -19.15 -0.40
C GLN A 214 -31.86 -17.85 -0.83
N HIS A 215 -32.22 -16.97 0.11
CA HIS A 215 -32.73 -15.64 -0.20
C HIS A 215 -31.74 -14.81 -1.02
N VAL A 216 -30.45 -14.81 -0.67
CA VAL A 216 -29.40 -14.12 -1.44
C VAL A 216 -29.24 -14.73 -2.83
N LEU A 217 -29.16 -16.07 -2.93
CA LEU A 217 -29.01 -16.76 -4.22
C LEU A 217 -30.18 -16.48 -5.16
N GLN A 218 -31.38 -16.29 -4.63
CA GLN A 218 -32.57 -15.98 -5.40
C GLN A 218 -32.82 -14.48 -5.57
N TYR A 219 -32.05 -13.60 -4.93
CA TYR A 219 -32.27 -12.16 -5.02
C TYR A 219 -32.14 -11.68 -6.49
N PRO A 220 -33.01 -10.76 -6.97
CA PRO A 220 -32.93 -10.27 -8.34
C PRO A 220 -31.73 -9.34 -8.56
N LEU A 221 -31.27 -9.23 -9.80
CA LEU A 221 -30.28 -8.22 -10.19
C LEU A 221 -30.93 -6.84 -10.36
N GLU A 222 -30.16 -5.80 -10.08
CA GLU A 222 -30.51 -4.40 -10.35
C GLU A 222 -29.99 -3.95 -11.73
N ASN A 223 -28.86 -4.50 -12.16
CA ASN A 223 -28.21 -4.21 -13.44
C ASN A 223 -27.99 -5.49 -14.25
N ALA A 224 -27.78 -5.36 -15.56
CA ALA A 224 -27.36 -6.49 -16.37
C ALA A 224 -25.93 -6.96 -15.97
N PRO A 225 -25.64 -8.27 -15.97
CA PRO A 225 -24.30 -8.76 -15.68
C PRO A 225 -23.25 -8.13 -16.60
N GLY A 226 -22.16 -7.63 -16.01
CA GLY A 226 -21.06 -6.99 -16.70
C GLY A 226 -21.32 -5.54 -17.17
N SER A 227 -22.52 -4.97 -16.95
CA SER A 227 -22.82 -3.62 -17.45
C SER A 227 -22.39 -2.50 -16.50
N THR A 228 -22.30 -2.80 -15.20
CA THR A 228 -22.12 -1.79 -14.14
C THR A 228 -21.24 -2.39 -13.05
N TYR A 229 -20.25 -1.63 -12.57
CA TYR A 229 -19.57 -1.93 -11.31
C TYR A 229 -20.49 -1.53 -10.14
N THR A 230 -20.72 -2.45 -9.21
CA THR A 230 -21.50 -2.21 -7.99
C THR A 230 -20.91 -3.01 -6.85
N TYR A 231 -20.18 -2.31 -5.96
CA TYR A 231 -19.63 -2.91 -4.75
C TYR A 231 -20.76 -3.53 -3.91
N SER A 232 -20.76 -4.86 -3.80
CA SER A 232 -21.92 -5.65 -3.36
C SER A 232 -21.54 -6.80 -2.45
N ASP A 233 -22.19 -6.87 -1.29
CA ASP A 233 -22.01 -7.94 -0.32
C ASP A 233 -22.62 -9.26 -0.80
N LEU A 234 -23.68 -9.21 -1.61
CA LEU A 234 -24.38 -10.39 -2.13
C LEU A 234 -23.46 -11.24 -3.02
N ASN A 235 -22.53 -10.60 -3.74
CA ASN A 235 -21.50 -11.30 -4.50
C ASN A 235 -20.66 -12.22 -3.63
N MET A 236 -20.20 -11.67 -2.50
CA MET A 236 -19.26 -12.36 -1.63
C MET A 236 -19.97 -13.38 -0.75
N ILE A 237 -21.22 -13.14 -0.35
CA ILE A 237 -22.07 -14.16 0.30
C ILE A 237 -22.28 -15.35 -0.66
N THR A 238 -22.61 -15.08 -1.92
CA THR A 238 -22.76 -16.12 -2.96
C THR A 238 -21.46 -16.89 -3.17
N LEU A 239 -20.32 -16.18 -3.23
CA LEU A 239 -19.00 -16.80 -3.37
C LEU A 239 -18.64 -17.69 -2.16
N GLY A 240 -19.01 -17.27 -0.95
CA GLY A 240 -18.91 -18.09 0.26
C GLY A 240 -19.70 -19.41 0.13
N ALA A 241 -20.97 -19.34 -0.31
CA ALA A 241 -21.79 -20.52 -0.54
C ALA A 241 -21.20 -21.44 -1.62
N LEU A 242 -20.59 -20.87 -2.67
CA LEU A 242 -19.90 -21.63 -3.71
C LEU A 242 -18.69 -22.38 -3.16
N ILE A 243 -17.87 -21.75 -2.32
CA ILE A 243 -16.73 -22.38 -1.64
C ILE A 243 -17.21 -23.56 -0.79
N GLU A 244 -18.28 -23.38 -0.01
CA GLU A 244 -18.83 -24.45 0.83
C GLU A 244 -19.35 -25.62 -0.01
N ARG A 245 -20.05 -25.33 -1.12
CA ARG A 245 -20.56 -26.34 -2.05
C ARG A 245 -19.43 -27.17 -2.68
N LEU A 246 -18.35 -26.52 -3.11
CA LEU A 246 -17.26 -27.16 -3.86
C LEU A 246 -16.24 -27.86 -2.96
N SER A 247 -16.00 -27.34 -1.76
CA SER A 247 -15.06 -27.91 -0.80
C SER A 247 -15.70 -28.94 0.14
N GLY A 248 -17.01 -28.84 0.37
CA GLY A 248 -17.70 -29.58 1.43
C GLY A 248 -17.36 -29.11 2.85
N MET A 249 -16.68 -27.97 2.99
CA MET A 249 -16.27 -27.38 4.26
C MET A 249 -16.93 -26.03 4.45
N ARG A 250 -17.31 -25.69 5.69
CA ARG A 250 -17.77 -24.34 6.03
C ARG A 250 -16.64 -23.33 5.76
N LEU A 251 -16.99 -22.12 5.31
CA LEU A 251 -16.02 -21.11 4.88
C LEU A 251 -14.94 -20.81 5.94
N ASP A 252 -15.32 -20.68 7.21
CA ASP A 252 -14.40 -20.44 8.33
C ASP A 252 -13.36 -21.56 8.49
N THR A 253 -13.78 -22.80 8.29
CA THR A 253 -12.94 -23.99 8.41
C THR A 253 -12.00 -24.09 7.22
N PHE A 254 -12.51 -23.82 6.01
CA PHE A 254 -11.69 -23.83 4.79
C PHE A 254 -10.62 -22.73 4.83
N VAL A 255 -10.99 -21.48 5.14
CA VAL A 255 -10.05 -20.36 5.29
C VAL A 255 -8.99 -20.68 6.36
N LYS A 256 -9.39 -21.28 7.48
CA LYS A 256 -8.45 -21.68 8.53
C LYS A 256 -7.46 -22.73 8.06
N GLN A 257 -7.95 -23.78 7.40
CA GLN A 257 -7.12 -24.90 6.98
C GLN A 257 -6.17 -24.53 5.84
N GLU A 258 -6.65 -23.75 4.89
CA GLU A 258 -5.99 -23.55 3.60
C GLU A 258 -5.19 -22.24 3.49
N ILE A 259 -5.45 -21.29 4.39
CA ILE A 259 -4.86 -19.95 4.37
C ILE A 259 -4.24 -19.60 5.74
N THR A 260 -5.06 -19.38 6.77
CA THR A 260 -4.56 -18.75 8.00
C THR A 260 -3.69 -19.70 8.84
N GLY A 261 -4.01 -21.00 8.86
CA GLY A 261 -3.21 -22.04 9.51
C GLY A 261 -1.80 -22.16 8.89
N PRO A 262 -1.69 -22.42 7.57
CA PRO A 262 -0.39 -22.50 6.88
C PRO A 262 0.45 -21.21 6.98
N LEU A 263 -0.19 -20.03 7.02
CA LEU A 263 0.46 -18.74 7.24
C LEU A 263 0.79 -18.45 8.72
N GLN A 264 0.40 -19.34 9.64
CA GLN A 264 0.58 -19.17 11.09
C GLN A 264 -0.03 -17.86 11.62
N MET A 265 -1.21 -17.53 11.11
CA MET A 265 -2.01 -16.39 11.53
C MET A 265 -2.89 -16.78 12.73
N ASN A 266 -2.24 -16.98 13.88
CA ASN A 266 -2.84 -17.59 15.08
C ASN A 266 -3.94 -16.75 15.74
N ASP A 267 -3.96 -15.44 15.48
CA ASP A 267 -4.98 -14.52 15.95
C ASP A 267 -5.91 -14.05 14.81
N THR A 268 -6.02 -14.84 13.73
CA THR A 268 -6.99 -14.63 12.64
C THR A 268 -8.04 -15.72 12.58
N MET A 269 -9.32 -15.36 12.68
CA MET A 269 -10.43 -16.31 12.73
C MET A 269 -11.78 -15.66 12.44
N TYR A 270 -12.76 -16.45 12.05
CA TYR A 270 -14.18 -16.12 12.26
C TYR A 270 -14.60 -16.50 13.68
N ASN A 271 -15.63 -15.84 14.22
CA ASN A 271 -16.26 -16.18 15.51
C ASN A 271 -15.25 -16.42 16.65
N PRO A 272 -14.45 -15.41 17.04
CA PRO A 272 -13.43 -15.58 18.06
C PRO A 272 -14.05 -16.08 19.38
N PRO A 273 -13.41 -17.04 20.08
CA PRO A 273 -13.98 -17.60 21.31
C PRO A 273 -14.06 -16.55 22.43
N ALA A 274 -15.05 -16.71 23.32
CA ALA A 274 -15.35 -15.73 24.38
C ALA A 274 -14.15 -15.36 25.28
N GLN A 275 -13.19 -16.27 25.47
CA GLN A 275 -11.95 -16.01 26.21
C GLN A 275 -11.07 -14.91 25.59
N LEU A 276 -11.20 -14.64 24.29
CA LEU A 276 -10.48 -13.58 23.59
C LEU A 276 -11.19 -12.23 23.67
N LYS A 277 -12.41 -12.14 24.22
CA LYS A 277 -13.21 -10.89 24.23
C LYS A 277 -12.42 -9.68 24.75
N ALA A 278 -11.66 -9.83 25.82
CA ALA A 278 -10.82 -8.75 26.37
C ALA A 278 -9.68 -8.28 25.46
N ARG A 279 -9.29 -9.08 24.46
CA ARG A 279 -8.31 -8.73 23.41
C ARG A 279 -8.95 -8.15 22.16
N ILE A 280 -10.28 -8.13 22.05
CA ILE A 280 -11.00 -7.69 20.86
C ILE A 280 -11.44 -6.25 21.04
N ALA A 281 -11.24 -5.42 20.01
CA ALA A 281 -11.80 -4.08 19.99
C ALA A 281 -13.34 -4.15 19.88
N ALA A 282 -14.05 -3.42 20.73
CA ALA A 282 -15.49 -3.27 20.60
C ALA A 282 -15.82 -2.46 19.34
N THR A 283 -16.95 -2.76 18.73
CA THR A 283 -17.47 -2.04 17.56
C THR A 283 -18.65 -1.19 18.01
N GLU A 284 -19.86 -1.45 17.55
CA GLU A 284 -20.99 -0.51 17.66
C GLU A 284 -22.00 -0.94 18.73
N TYR A 285 -22.69 0.02 19.33
CA TYR A 285 -23.92 -0.21 20.06
C TYR A 285 -25.12 -0.34 19.09
N GLN A 286 -25.68 -1.55 18.98
CA GLN A 286 -26.76 -1.89 18.04
C GLN A 286 -28.05 -2.28 18.79
N PRO A 287 -28.88 -1.31 19.22
CA PRO A 287 -30.14 -1.59 19.91
C PRO A 287 -31.25 -2.10 18.98
N TRP A 288 -31.21 -1.77 17.68
CA TRP A 288 -32.24 -2.17 16.70
C TRP A 288 -32.24 -3.67 16.38
N THR A 289 -31.13 -4.35 16.61
CA THR A 289 -31.01 -5.82 16.55
C THR A 289 -31.00 -6.46 17.94
N GLU A 290 -31.25 -5.69 19.00
CA GLU A 290 -31.20 -6.14 20.41
C GLU A 290 -29.85 -6.74 20.85
N ARG A 291 -28.76 -6.42 20.13
CA ARG A 291 -27.40 -6.94 20.40
C ARG A 291 -26.67 -6.14 21.48
N GLY A 292 -27.11 -4.91 21.72
CA GLY A 292 -26.41 -3.97 22.61
C GLY A 292 -25.03 -3.62 22.07
N LEU A 293 -24.03 -3.46 22.93
CA LEU A 293 -22.66 -3.22 22.49
C LEU A 293 -22.08 -4.48 21.84
N VAL A 294 -21.84 -4.41 20.53
CA VAL A 294 -21.19 -5.47 19.77
C VAL A 294 -19.72 -5.53 20.15
N TRP A 295 -19.34 -6.63 20.79
CA TRP A 295 -17.98 -6.85 21.29
C TRP A 295 -17.64 -8.35 21.35
N GLY A 296 -16.75 -8.77 20.45
CA GLY A 296 -16.38 -10.18 20.27
C GLY A 296 -17.22 -10.93 19.24
N GLU A 297 -18.06 -10.23 18.49
CA GLU A 297 -18.94 -10.76 17.44
C GLU A 297 -18.83 -9.83 16.22
N VAL A 298 -19.07 -10.37 15.01
CA VAL A 298 -19.02 -9.58 13.78
C VAL A 298 -19.99 -8.40 13.82
N HIS A 299 -19.52 -7.21 13.44
CA HIS A 299 -20.26 -5.96 13.42
C HIS A 299 -21.43 -6.00 12.43
N ASP A 300 -21.14 -6.45 11.21
CA ASP A 300 -22.10 -6.53 10.11
C ASP A 300 -23.30 -7.43 10.46
N GLU A 301 -24.49 -6.85 10.40
CA GLU A 301 -25.73 -7.53 10.81
C GLU A 301 -26.06 -8.71 9.89
N SER A 302 -25.79 -8.58 8.58
CA SER A 302 -26.03 -9.66 7.61
C SER A 302 -25.11 -10.85 7.88
N ALA A 303 -23.80 -10.63 8.10
CA ALA A 303 -22.87 -11.68 8.48
C ALA A 303 -23.20 -12.29 9.85
N TRP A 304 -23.60 -11.47 10.82
CA TRP A 304 -24.08 -11.95 12.12
C TRP A 304 -25.29 -12.89 11.95
N SER A 305 -26.24 -12.52 11.09
CA SER A 305 -27.42 -13.32 10.77
C SER A 305 -27.11 -14.63 10.02
N LEU A 306 -25.89 -14.77 9.50
CA LEU A 306 -25.36 -15.98 8.85
C LEU A 306 -24.42 -16.77 9.77
N ASP A 307 -24.74 -16.77 11.07
CA ASP A 307 -23.95 -17.40 12.13
C ASP A 307 -22.50 -16.90 12.21
N GLY A 308 -22.29 -15.62 11.87
CA GLY A 308 -21.00 -14.92 11.93
C GLY A 308 -19.98 -15.32 10.86
N VAL A 309 -20.37 -16.15 9.88
CA VAL A 309 -19.48 -16.64 8.81
C VAL A 309 -20.10 -16.34 7.46
N ALA A 310 -19.62 -15.28 6.82
CA ALA A 310 -20.05 -14.86 5.49
C ALA A 310 -18.84 -14.45 4.64
N GLY A 311 -19.00 -14.48 3.32
CA GLY A 311 -17.89 -14.14 2.43
C GLY A 311 -17.56 -12.64 2.40
N HIS A 312 -18.50 -11.78 2.78
CA HIS A 312 -18.30 -10.33 2.75
C HIS A 312 -17.74 -9.73 4.04
N ALA A 313 -17.91 -10.41 5.18
CA ALA A 313 -17.51 -9.95 6.53
C ALA A 313 -17.41 -11.13 7.52
N GLY A 314 -16.77 -10.90 8.68
CA GLY A 314 -16.70 -11.86 9.79
C GLY A 314 -15.30 -12.32 10.20
N VAL A 315 -14.27 -11.97 9.42
CA VAL A 315 -12.88 -12.24 9.80
C VAL A 315 -12.44 -11.25 10.87
N PHE A 316 -11.85 -11.77 11.94
CA PHE A 316 -11.12 -11.02 12.95
C PHE A 316 -9.62 -11.23 12.78
N SER A 317 -8.78 -10.22 12.98
CA SER A 317 -7.31 -10.34 12.90
C SER A 317 -6.58 -9.29 13.74
N THR A 318 -5.29 -9.53 13.98
CA THR A 318 -4.32 -8.52 14.39
C THR A 318 -3.61 -7.89 13.19
N ALA A 319 -2.93 -6.76 13.40
CA ALA A 319 -2.13 -6.14 12.34
C ALA A 319 -0.93 -7.02 11.92
N SER A 320 -0.30 -7.73 12.87
CA SER A 320 0.83 -8.62 12.57
C SER A 320 0.43 -9.80 11.68
N ASP A 321 -0.72 -10.43 11.94
CA ASP A 321 -1.19 -11.55 11.12
C ASP A 321 -1.63 -11.08 9.74
N LEU A 322 -2.36 -9.96 9.67
CA LEU A 322 -2.74 -9.36 8.39
C LEU A 322 -1.50 -8.93 7.57
N GLY A 323 -0.42 -8.53 8.26
CA GLY A 323 0.88 -8.32 7.64
C GLY A 323 1.44 -9.58 6.96
N LYS A 324 1.32 -10.77 7.57
CA LYS A 324 1.76 -12.03 6.93
C LYS A 324 0.94 -12.35 5.68
N PHE A 325 -0.37 -12.12 5.76
CA PHE A 325 -1.27 -12.28 4.61
C PHE A 325 -0.85 -11.34 3.47
N ALA A 326 -0.66 -10.06 3.75
CA ALA A 326 -0.16 -9.09 2.77
C ALA A 326 1.21 -9.47 2.18
N HIS A 327 2.13 -9.93 3.03
CA HIS A 327 3.48 -10.33 2.62
C HIS A 327 3.46 -11.57 1.73
N MET A 328 2.47 -12.47 1.88
CA MET A 328 2.29 -13.61 0.99
C MET A 328 2.04 -13.18 -0.46
N PHE A 329 1.25 -12.12 -0.68
CA PHE A 329 1.06 -11.55 -2.02
C PHE A 329 2.32 -10.86 -2.55
N LEU A 330 3.05 -10.11 -1.71
CA LEU A 330 4.33 -9.50 -2.11
C LEU A 330 5.38 -10.51 -2.57
N MET A 331 5.28 -11.74 -2.06
CA MET A 331 6.18 -12.84 -2.32
C MET A 331 5.56 -13.89 -3.26
N GLU A 332 4.67 -13.46 -4.17
CA GLU A 332 4.12 -14.28 -5.26
C GLU A 332 3.51 -15.61 -4.77
N GLY A 333 2.73 -15.52 -3.70
CA GLY A 333 1.97 -16.65 -3.18
C GLY A 333 2.66 -17.40 -2.04
N LYS A 334 3.80 -16.92 -1.54
CA LYS A 334 4.60 -17.59 -0.50
C LYS A 334 4.78 -16.76 0.76
N TYR A 335 4.83 -17.42 1.91
CA TYR A 335 5.35 -16.82 3.14
C TYR A 335 6.38 -17.77 3.76
N GLY A 336 7.64 -17.32 3.85
CA GLY A 336 8.74 -18.20 4.20
C GLY A 336 8.91 -19.33 3.19
N GLY A 337 8.88 -20.57 3.67
CA GLY A 337 8.93 -21.78 2.83
C GLY A 337 7.55 -22.29 2.38
N THR A 338 6.46 -21.69 2.85
CA THR A 338 5.10 -22.17 2.60
C THR A 338 4.50 -21.48 1.39
N ARG A 339 4.03 -22.25 0.40
CA ARG A 339 3.22 -21.74 -0.72
C ARG A 339 1.73 -21.85 -0.37
N ILE A 340 0.99 -20.76 -0.60
CA ILE A 340 -0.47 -20.69 -0.43
C ILE A 340 -1.19 -20.66 -1.77
N LEU A 341 -0.65 -19.88 -2.72
CA LEU A 341 -1.12 -19.70 -4.10
C LEU A 341 0.07 -19.81 -5.06
N GLU A 342 -0.19 -20.12 -6.33
CA GLU A 342 0.79 -19.97 -7.42
C GLU A 342 0.92 -18.50 -7.87
N PRO A 343 2.08 -18.10 -8.43
CA PRO A 343 2.31 -16.71 -8.85
C PRO A 343 1.26 -16.20 -9.85
N GLU A 344 0.84 -17.03 -10.80
CA GLU A 344 -0.15 -16.66 -11.82
C GLU A 344 -1.53 -16.38 -11.18
N THR A 345 -1.85 -17.07 -10.09
CA THR A 345 -3.08 -16.82 -9.33
C THR A 345 -3.01 -15.52 -8.54
N VAL A 346 -1.83 -15.18 -7.99
CA VAL A 346 -1.60 -13.89 -7.33
C VAL A 346 -1.74 -12.75 -8.34
N GLU A 347 -1.24 -12.92 -9.56
CA GLU A 347 -1.41 -11.96 -10.65
C GLU A 347 -2.90 -11.75 -10.96
N LEU A 348 -3.69 -12.81 -11.15
CA LEU A 348 -5.14 -12.70 -11.36
C LEU A 348 -5.85 -11.95 -10.23
N LEU A 349 -5.44 -12.16 -8.97
CA LEU A 349 -6.01 -11.49 -7.81
C LEU A 349 -5.68 -9.99 -7.77
N THR A 350 -4.58 -9.55 -8.40
CA THR A 350 -4.01 -8.20 -8.22
C THR A 350 -3.86 -7.40 -9.51
N GLU A 351 -4.26 -7.95 -10.66
CA GLU A 351 -4.38 -7.27 -11.95
C GLU A 351 -5.78 -6.67 -12.13
N ASN A 352 -5.91 -5.51 -12.80
CA ASN A 352 -7.23 -4.93 -13.09
C ASN A 352 -8.01 -5.81 -14.09
N ARG A 353 -9.08 -6.42 -13.61
CA ARG A 353 -9.96 -7.32 -14.38
C ARG A 353 -11.12 -6.59 -15.03
N ILE A 354 -11.28 -5.29 -14.75
CA ILE A 354 -12.41 -4.48 -15.22
C ILE A 354 -11.98 -3.10 -15.75
N PRO A 355 -11.01 -3.02 -16.68
CA PRO A 355 -10.50 -1.74 -17.19
C PRO A 355 -11.56 -0.88 -17.91
N GLN A 356 -12.72 -1.45 -18.25
CA GLN A 356 -13.87 -0.73 -18.78
C GLN A 356 -14.60 0.17 -17.76
N PHE A 357 -14.29 0.05 -16.45
CA PHE A 357 -14.84 0.89 -15.37
C PHE A 357 -13.73 1.74 -14.73
N PRO A 358 -13.27 2.82 -15.41
CA PRO A 358 -12.16 3.63 -14.92
C PRO A 358 -12.51 4.30 -13.57
N GLY A 359 -11.58 4.20 -12.61
CA GLY A 359 -11.77 4.68 -11.23
C GLY A 359 -12.24 3.60 -10.26
N ASP A 360 -12.87 2.54 -10.77
CA ASP A 360 -13.29 1.37 -10.01
C ASP A 360 -12.32 0.19 -10.21
N ASP A 361 -11.04 0.47 -10.45
CA ASP A 361 -10.04 -0.55 -10.79
C ASP A 361 -10.00 -1.66 -9.73
N HIS A 362 -10.21 -2.91 -10.17
CA HIS A 362 -10.43 -4.04 -9.28
C HIS A 362 -9.81 -5.32 -9.83
N GLY A 363 -9.11 -6.04 -8.95
CA GLY A 363 -8.70 -7.42 -9.18
C GLY A 363 -9.81 -8.42 -8.87
N LEU A 364 -9.44 -9.64 -8.49
CA LEU A 364 -10.41 -10.60 -7.94
C LEU A 364 -10.57 -10.34 -6.43
N GLY A 365 -11.35 -9.31 -6.10
CA GLY A 365 -11.66 -8.89 -4.72
C GLY A 365 -10.72 -7.86 -4.11
N TRP A 366 -9.55 -7.60 -4.71
CA TRP A 366 -8.68 -6.48 -4.29
C TRP A 366 -9.06 -5.21 -5.04
N GLU A 367 -9.17 -4.09 -4.33
CA GLU A 367 -9.24 -2.78 -4.96
C GLU A 367 -7.84 -2.35 -5.41
N LEU A 368 -7.73 -1.69 -6.58
CA LEU A 368 -6.47 -1.27 -7.18
C LEU A 368 -6.43 0.25 -7.34
N GLN A 369 -5.24 0.84 -7.17
CA GLN A 369 -4.97 2.26 -7.46
C GLN A 369 -5.91 3.28 -6.76
N GLN A 370 -6.52 2.92 -5.64
CA GLN A 370 -7.52 3.75 -4.97
C GLN A 370 -6.90 4.86 -4.11
N GLY A 371 -6.63 6.01 -4.72
CA GLY A 371 -5.93 7.12 -4.05
C GLY A 371 -6.66 7.71 -2.83
N TRP A 372 -7.98 7.56 -2.72
CA TRP A 372 -8.76 8.06 -1.58
C TRP A 372 -8.42 7.38 -0.24
N PHE A 373 -7.73 6.23 -0.24
CA PHE A 373 -7.13 5.64 0.97
C PHE A 373 -5.67 5.17 0.80
N MET A 374 -5.20 4.94 -0.43
CA MET A 374 -3.81 4.54 -0.71
C MET A 374 -2.88 5.75 -0.93
N ASP A 375 -3.42 6.89 -1.35
CA ASP A 375 -2.72 8.15 -1.60
C ASP A 375 -1.37 8.00 -2.34
N ALA A 376 -0.28 8.49 -1.73
CA ALA A 376 1.07 8.42 -2.26
C ALA A 376 1.68 7.01 -2.35
N LEU A 377 1.02 5.99 -1.79
CA LEU A 377 1.34 4.59 -2.07
C LEU A 377 0.63 4.08 -3.33
N SER A 378 -0.35 4.80 -3.86
CA SER A 378 -1.08 4.41 -5.06
C SER A 378 -0.15 4.34 -6.27
N SER A 379 -0.34 3.28 -7.05
CA SER A 379 0.30 3.02 -8.33
C SER A 379 -0.58 2.01 -9.08
N PRO A 380 -0.42 1.80 -10.39
CA PRO A 380 -1.18 0.79 -11.12
C PRO A 380 -1.07 -0.63 -10.55
N SER A 381 0.03 -0.93 -9.83
CA SER A 381 0.27 -2.23 -9.18
C SER A 381 -0.12 -2.27 -7.70
N THR A 382 -0.52 -1.13 -7.11
CA THR A 382 -0.87 -1.07 -5.69
C THR A 382 -2.26 -1.61 -5.49
N PHE A 383 -2.39 -2.55 -4.56
CA PHE A 383 -3.66 -3.15 -4.19
C PHE A 383 -3.94 -2.99 -2.71
N GLY A 384 -5.21 -3.03 -2.34
CA GLY A 384 -5.65 -2.86 -0.97
C GLY A 384 -7.14 -3.09 -0.79
N HIS A 385 -7.59 -2.93 0.44
CA HIS A 385 -9.01 -3.03 0.76
C HIS A 385 -9.29 -2.28 2.07
N THR A 386 -10.52 -1.77 2.22
CA THR A 386 -10.98 -1.14 3.45
C THR A 386 -12.07 -1.94 4.16
N GLY A 387 -12.27 -1.68 5.45
CA GLY A 387 -13.37 -2.25 6.23
C GLY A 387 -14.22 -1.18 6.89
N TYR A 388 -15.53 -1.42 7.00
CA TYR A 388 -16.50 -0.48 7.56
C TYR A 388 -16.19 -0.09 9.01
N THR A 389 -15.58 -1.00 9.79
CA THR A 389 -15.10 -0.76 11.16
C THR A 389 -13.93 0.24 11.23
N GLY A 390 -13.45 0.72 10.09
CA GLY A 390 -12.38 1.72 9.97
C GLY A 390 -11.01 1.12 9.67
N THR A 391 -10.94 -0.16 9.33
CA THR A 391 -9.72 -0.89 8.97
C THR A 391 -9.30 -0.61 7.51
N SER A 392 -8.01 -0.73 7.21
CA SER A 392 -7.47 -0.66 5.85
C SER A 392 -6.15 -1.40 5.75
N ILE A 393 -5.92 -1.99 4.58
CA ILE A 393 -4.67 -2.63 4.16
C ILE A 393 -4.28 -2.09 2.79
N VAL A 394 -3.02 -1.70 2.64
CA VAL A 394 -2.42 -1.25 1.38
C VAL A 394 -1.11 -2.00 1.18
N VAL A 395 -0.93 -2.55 -0.02
CA VAL A 395 0.25 -3.28 -0.44
C VAL A 395 0.75 -2.67 -1.74
N ASN A 396 2.01 -2.24 -1.74
CA ASN A 396 2.69 -1.69 -2.91
C ASN A 396 3.83 -2.64 -3.31
N PRO A 397 3.62 -3.50 -4.33
CA PRO A 397 4.61 -4.48 -4.79
C PRO A 397 5.87 -3.85 -5.34
N ALA A 398 5.73 -2.76 -6.12
CA ALA A 398 6.85 -2.02 -6.69
C ALA A 398 7.85 -1.55 -5.62
N ASN A 399 7.38 -1.26 -4.41
CA ASN A 399 8.20 -0.81 -3.29
C ASN A 399 8.40 -1.84 -2.19
N GLN A 400 7.81 -3.02 -2.32
CA GLN A 400 7.79 -4.08 -1.31
C GLN A 400 7.28 -3.57 0.04
N THR A 401 6.21 -2.78 0.02
CA THR A 401 5.69 -2.05 1.19
C THR A 401 4.30 -2.51 1.57
N ILE A 402 4.06 -2.62 2.88
CA ILE A 402 2.76 -2.91 3.49
C ILE A 402 2.45 -1.78 4.46
N ALA A 403 1.25 -1.21 4.37
CA ALA A 403 0.70 -0.26 5.31
C ALA A 403 -0.68 -0.75 5.76
N ILE A 404 -0.84 -0.97 7.07
CA ILE A 404 -2.09 -1.42 7.66
C ILE A 404 -2.49 -0.45 8.78
N LEU A 405 -3.73 0.02 8.73
CA LEU A 405 -4.34 0.82 9.79
C LEU A 405 -5.61 0.10 10.23
N LEU A 406 -5.61 -0.45 11.45
CA LEU A 406 -6.78 -1.07 12.05
C LEU A 406 -7.37 -0.12 13.08
N THR A 407 -8.67 0.15 13.02
CA THR A 407 -9.34 1.03 13.97
C THR A 407 -10.67 0.42 14.42
N ASN A 408 -11.25 0.97 15.48
CA ASN A 408 -12.62 0.67 15.92
C ASN A 408 -13.52 1.89 15.72
N ARG A 409 -13.48 2.51 14.53
CA ARG A 409 -14.16 3.78 14.23
C ARG A 409 -15.66 3.77 14.52
N VAL A 410 -16.33 2.64 14.34
CA VAL A 410 -17.77 2.52 14.65
C VAL A 410 -18.07 2.40 16.15
N HIS A 411 -17.07 2.52 17.03
CA HIS A 411 -17.28 2.50 18.48
C HIS A 411 -17.51 3.91 19.06
N PRO A 412 -18.67 4.18 19.70
CA PRO A 412 -19.82 3.29 19.90
C PRO A 412 -20.90 3.40 18.83
N THR A 413 -20.77 4.29 17.84
CA THR A 413 -21.78 4.51 16.81
C THR A 413 -21.16 4.60 15.41
N ARG A 414 -21.88 4.11 14.40
CA ARG A 414 -21.52 4.35 13.00
C ARG A 414 -21.72 5.81 12.57
N GLU A 415 -22.48 6.60 13.32
CA GLU A 415 -22.70 8.02 13.06
C GLU A 415 -21.54 8.89 13.58
N THR A 416 -20.42 8.86 12.86
CA THR A 416 -19.26 9.73 13.09
C THR A 416 -18.63 10.13 11.75
N VAL A 417 -17.60 10.97 11.79
CA VAL A 417 -16.87 11.44 10.61
C VAL A 417 -16.21 10.28 9.84
N SER A 418 -15.84 10.55 8.59
CA SER A 418 -15.16 9.56 7.74
C SER A 418 -13.73 9.29 8.22
N THR A 419 -13.30 8.04 8.16
CA THR A 419 -11.91 7.62 8.36
C THR A 419 -11.04 7.75 7.12
N SER A 420 -11.61 7.98 5.94
CA SER A 420 -10.84 8.05 4.68
C SER A 420 -9.72 9.10 4.73
N PRO A 421 -9.92 10.33 5.25
CA PRO A 421 -8.83 11.30 5.39
C PRO A 421 -7.66 10.77 6.24
N THR A 422 -7.95 10.05 7.34
CA THR A 422 -6.94 9.45 8.22
C THR A 422 -6.20 8.32 7.51
N ARG A 423 -6.90 7.45 6.77
CA ARG A 423 -6.27 6.38 5.97
C ARG A 423 -5.33 6.95 4.92
N ARG A 424 -5.82 7.95 4.16
CA ARG A 424 -5.08 8.66 3.13
C ARG A 424 -3.80 9.28 3.71
N ALA A 425 -3.92 10.03 4.81
CA ALA A 425 -2.80 10.67 5.46
C ALA A 425 -1.79 9.66 6.06
N PHE A 426 -2.25 8.53 6.61
CA PHE A 426 -1.37 7.46 7.06
C PHE A 426 -0.57 6.85 5.90
N ALA A 427 -1.24 6.47 4.80
CA ALA A 427 -0.59 5.93 3.62
C ALA A 427 0.43 6.93 3.02
N ARG A 428 0.09 8.22 3.01
CA ARG A 428 0.99 9.31 2.61
C ARG A 428 2.28 9.34 3.42
N GLN A 429 2.21 9.26 4.75
CA GLN A 429 3.40 9.26 5.60
C GLN A 429 4.27 8.02 5.38
N VAL A 430 3.65 6.87 5.14
CA VAL A 430 4.37 5.63 4.80
C VAL A 430 5.09 5.77 3.45
N ALA A 431 4.43 6.32 2.44
CA ALA A 431 5.05 6.61 1.15
C ALA A 431 6.20 7.62 1.32
N ASP A 432 5.98 8.72 2.04
CA ASP A 432 6.97 9.78 2.21
C ASP A 432 8.24 9.32 2.93
N ALA A 433 8.11 8.29 3.76
CA ALA A 433 9.24 7.62 4.38
C ALA A 433 10.13 6.89 3.36
N ILE A 434 9.65 6.58 2.16
CA ILE A 434 10.45 5.95 1.09
C ILE A 434 11.13 7.06 0.27
N PRO A 435 12.46 7.15 0.24
CA PRO A 435 13.16 8.22 -0.46
C PRO A 435 13.07 8.09 -1.98
N VAL A 436 12.86 9.21 -2.66
CA VAL A 436 13.20 9.36 -4.08
C VAL A 436 14.72 9.54 -4.16
N ALA A 437 15.43 8.63 -4.84
CA ALA A 437 16.90 8.73 -4.95
C ALA A 437 17.32 9.96 -5.77
N SER A 438 18.56 10.43 -5.63
CA SER A 438 19.09 11.58 -6.39
C SER A 438 19.58 11.18 -7.76
N SER A 439 19.38 12.07 -8.73
CA SER A 439 20.22 12.11 -9.93
C SER A 439 21.66 12.52 -9.57
N THR A 440 21.87 13.38 -8.56
CA THR A 440 23.21 13.89 -8.20
C THR A 440 23.52 13.95 -6.68
N LYS A 441 24.74 13.60 -6.26
CA LYS A 441 25.13 13.57 -4.83
C LYS A 441 25.21 14.93 -4.12
N LYS A 442 25.13 16.06 -4.84
CA LYS A 442 25.52 17.39 -4.32
C LYS A 442 24.59 18.54 -4.72
N ALA A 443 23.54 18.29 -5.50
CA ALA A 443 22.62 19.35 -5.84
C ALA A 443 21.62 19.60 -4.70
N GLU A 444 21.19 20.84 -4.58
CA GLU A 444 19.99 21.14 -3.80
C GLU A 444 18.77 20.51 -4.48
N ARG A 445 17.93 19.89 -3.67
CA ARG A 445 16.67 19.30 -4.09
C ARG A 445 15.52 19.95 -3.36
N TRP A 446 14.51 20.27 -4.15
CA TRP A 446 13.27 20.86 -3.72
C TRP A 446 12.13 19.89 -3.97
N PHE A 447 11.20 19.82 -3.01
CA PHE A 447 9.98 19.04 -3.10
C PHE A 447 8.78 19.97 -2.92
N ALA A 448 7.80 19.86 -3.80
CA ALA A 448 6.63 20.72 -3.78
C ALA A 448 5.72 20.48 -2.56
N GLY A 449 5.85 19.32 -1.91
CA GLY A 449 5.05 18.93 -0.75
C GLY A 449 3.76 18.20 -1.11
N TYR A 450 3.07 17.70 -0.09
CA TYR A 450 1.74 17.10 -0.23
C TYR A 450 0.66 18.02 0.34
N GLY A 451 -0.56 17.91 -0.18
CA GLY A 451 -1.71 18.64 0.34
C GLY A 451 -2.85 18.76 -0.65
N ASP A 452 -4.03 19.05 -0.14
CA ASP A 452 -5.22 19.30 -0.94
C ASP A 452 -5.28 20.80 -1.28
N LYS A 453 -5.63 21.14 -2.52
CA LYS A 453 -5.79 22.51 -3.00
C LYS A 453 -4.53 23.35 -2.77
N LEU A 454 -3.36 22.74 -2.97
CA LEU A 454 -2.10 23.47 -2.89
C LEU A 454 -2.00 24.49 -4.02
N ALA A 455 -1.35 25.60 -3.71
CA ALA A 455 -0.90 26.59 -4.67
C ALA A 455 0.47 27.09 -4.20
N ARG A 456 1.50 26.28 -4.47
CA ARG A 456 2.86 26.52 -3.96
C ARG A 456 3.79 26.97 -5.06
N SER A 457 4.75 27.81 -4.72
CA SER A 457 5.74 28.26 -5.68
C SER A 457 7.12 28.44 -5.07
N MET A 458 8.16 28.22 -5.87
CA MET A 458 9.50 28.72 -5.59
C MET A 458 9.98 29.58 -6.76
N THR A 459 10.52 30.75 -6.47
CA THR A 459 10.86 31.79 -7.45
C THR A 459 12.31 32.20 -7.29
N ALA A 460 13.04 32.33 -8.39
CA ALA A 460 14.41 32.85 -8.41
C ALA A 460 14.46 34.14 -9.23
N GLU A 461 15.08 35.18 -8.67
CA GLU A 461 15.46 36.37 -9.43
C GLU A 461 16.73 36.10 -10.24
N VAL A 462 16.76 36.60 -11.47
CA VAL A 462 17.89 36.42 -12.38
C VAL A 462 18.23 37.72 -13.10
N ASP A 463 19.53 37.96 -13.28
CA ASP A 463 20.01 39.10 -14.08
C ASP A 463 20.83 38.61 -15.27
N LEU A 464 20.17 38.48 -16.43
CA LEU A 464 20.76 37.95 -17.64
C LEU A 464 21.32 39.05 -18.53
N LYS A 465 22.65 39.08 -18.69
CA LYS A 465 23.32 40.01 -19.63
C LYS A 465 23.15 39.62 -21.11
N LYS A 466 22.78 38.37 -21.37
CA LYS A 466 22.55 37.75 -22.67
C LYS A 466 21.64 36.54 -22.50
N ALA A 467 21.11 36.01 -23.60
CA ALA A 467 20.37 34.74 -23.56
C ALA A 467 21.20 33.65 -22.86
N ALA A 468 20.52 32.81 -22.09
CA ALA A 468 21.13 31.84 -21.21
C ALA A 468 20.36 30.53 -21.21
N THR A 469 20.99 29.45 -20.76
CA THR A 469 20.31 28.15 -20.60
C THR A 469 19.99 27.91 -19.14
N LEU A 470 18.71 27.70 -18.82
CA LEU A 470 18.26 27.09 -17.58
C LEU A 470 18.33 25.58 -17.75
N SER A 471 18.91 24.91 -16.75
CA SER A 471 19.01 23.44 -16.73
C SER A 471 18.68 22.93 -15.34
N PHE A 472 17.94 21.84 -15.23
CA PHE A 472 17.59 21.17 -13.96
C PHE A 472 17.26 19.70 -14.22
N ASP A 473 17.30 18.88 -13.18
CA ASP A 473 16.72 17.55 -13.19
C ASP A 473 15.37 17.59 -12.45
N THR A 474 14.41 16.80 -12.90
CA THR A 474 13.10 16.72 -12.25
C THR A 474 12.59 15.29 -12.20
N TRP A 475 11.84 14.99 -11.14
CA TRP A 475 11.12 13.73 -10.96
C TRP A 475 9.73 14.06 -10.45
N TYR A 476 8.69 13.47 -11.01
CA TYR A 476 7.33 13.65 -10.53
C TYR A 476 6.52 12.38 -10.68
N ARG A 477 5.62 12.17 -9.71
CA ARG A 477 4.40 11.38 -9.93
C ARG A 477 3.27 12.14 -9.25
N ILE A 478 2.45 12.79 -10.04
CA ILE A 478 1.35 13.65 -9.62
C ILE A 478 0.08 13.21 -10.36
N GLU A 479 -1.09 13.61 -9.89
CA GLU A 479 -2.33 13.16 -10.51
C GLU A 479 -2.41 13.64 -11.95
N ASN A 480 -2.55 12.70 -12.90
CA ASN A 480 -2.56 13.01 -14.31
C ASN A 480 -3.75 13.92 -14.63
N THR A 481 -3.49 15.05 -15.29
CA THR A 481 -4.45 16.11 -15.67
C THR A 481 -5.02 16.96 -14.54
N TYR A 482 -5.11 16.45 -13.30
CA TYR A 482 -5.70 17.16 -12.16
C TYR A 482 -4.66 17.97 -11.37
N ASP A 483 -3.46 17.40 -11.18
CA ASP A 483 -2.33 18.09 -10.58
C ASP A 483 -1.40 18.63 -11.66
N ASN A 484 -0.90 19.85 -11.47
CA ASN A 484 -0.05 20.51 -12.45
C ASN A 484 1.17 21.14 -11.78
N GLY A 485 2.35 20.68 -12.20
CA GLY A 485 3.59 21.42 -12.04
C GLY A 485 3.81 22.34 -13.23
N ARG A 486 4.21 23.60 -13.06
CA ARG A 486 4.59 24.47 -14.17
C ARG A 486 5.96 25.08 -13.95
N LEU A 487 6.69 25.23 -15.05
CA LEU A 487 7.87 26.09 -15.13
C LEU A 487 7.49 27.36 -15.88
N GLU A 488 7.76 28.51 -15.28
CA GLU A 488 7.36 29.82 -15.80
C GLU A 488 8.53 30.82 -15.75
N ARG A 489 8.49 31.82 -16.63
CA ARG A 489 9.39 32.99 -16.58
C ARG A 489 8.61 34.30 -16.53
N SER A 490 9.26 35.36 -16.06
CA SER A 490 8.70 36.70 -16.10
C SER A 490 9.77 37.78 -16.31
N THR A 491 9.37 38.90 -16.92
CA THR A 491 10.20 40.11 -17.09
C THR A 491 9.96 41.15 -15.99
N ASP A 492 8.84 41.07 -15.26
CA ASP A 492 8.39 42.06 -14.29
C ASP A 492 7.97 41.47 -12.93
N GLY A 493 7.81 40.15 -12.83
CA GLY A 493 7.34 39.44 -11.63
C GLY A 493 5.82 39.34 -11.51
N GLU A 494 5.08 40.00 -12.40
CA GLU A 494 3.60 40.08 -12.40
C GLU A 494 3.00 39.25 -13.54
N ASN A 495 3.58 39.34 -14.74
CA ASN A 495 3.13 38.64 -15.94
C ASN A 495 4.03 37.44 -16.19
N TRP A 496 3.44 36.24 -16.20
CA TRP A 496 4.17 34.97 -16.31
C TRP A 496 3.93 34.30 -17.66
N GLU A 497 5.01 33.88 -18.29
CA GLU A 497 5.00 33.05 -19.50
C GLU A 497 5.33 31.61 -19.11
N GLU A 498 4.44 30.70 -19.45
CA GLU A 498 4.61 29.25 -19.23
C GLU A 498 5.64 28.68 -20.22
N LEU A 499 6.62 27.95 -19.70
CA LEU A 499 7.65 27.27 -20.48
C LEU A 499 7.35 25.77 -20.65
N GLU A 500 6.88 25.11 -19.59
CA GLU A 500 6.47 23.70 -19.63
C GLU A 500 5.48 23.39 -18.49
N VAL A 501 4.56 22.45 -18.75
CA VAL A 501 3.66 21.85 -17.77
C VAL A 501 4.05 20.40 -17.55
N PHE A 502 4.06 19.99 -16.29
CA PHE A 502 4.34 18.65 -15.81
C PHE A 502 3.06 18.09 -15.17
N THR A 503 2.63 16.91 -15.62
CA THR A 503 1.51 16.16 -15.05
C THR A 503 1.71 14.66 -15.31
N GLY A 504 1.07 13.78 -14.53
CA GLY A 504 1.28 12.33 -14.61
C GLY A 504 2.58 11.88 -13.93
N GLU A 505 3.38 11.03 -14.58
CA GLU A 505 4.63 10.50 -14.03
C GLU A 505 5.84 10.63 -14.98
N SER A 506 7.04 10.71 -14.41
CA SER A 506 8.30 10.85 -15.15
C SER A 506 9.12 9.56 -15.27
N ASP A 507 8.64 8.44 -14.71
CA ASP A 507 9.30 7.14 -14.49
C ASP A 507 10.62 7.19 -13.69
N ASP A 508 11.57 8.02 -14.09
CA ASP A 508 12.85 8.30 -13.44
C ASP A 508 13.11 9.83 -13.45
N TRP A 509 14.31 10.25 -13.03
CA TRP A 509 14.76 11.63 -13.14
C TRP A 509 14.99 12.02 -14.60
N VAL A 510 14.36 13.11 -15.01
CA VAL A 510 14.46 13.65 -16.36
C VAL A 510 15.25 14.96 -16.34
N HIS A 511 16.27 15.05 -17.19
CA HIS A 511 17.01 16.28 -17.40
C HIS A 511 16.24 17.23 -18.33
N LYS A 512 16.18 18.51 -17.97
CA LYS A 512 15.50 19.55 -18.74
C LYS A 512 16.43 20.74 -18.98
N ASP A 513 16.40 21.24 -20.22
CA ASP A 513 17.14 22.41 -20.68
C ASP A 513 16.20 23.38 -21.39
N PHE A 514 16.25 24.66 -21.02
CA PHE A 514 15.43 25.72 -21.61
C PHE A 514 16.29 26.93 -21.99
N SER A 515 16.03 27.48 -23.18
CA SER A 515 16.63 28.74 -23.61
C SER A 515 15.85 29.92 -23.03
N LEU A 516 16.50 30.71 -22.20
CA LEU A 516 15.94 31.92 -21.61
C LEU A 516 16.40 33.17 -22.38
N PRO A 517 15.47 34.02 -22.82
CA PRO A 517 15.80 35.32 -23.39
C PRO A 517 16.51 36.24 -22.38
N LYS A 518 17.25 37.24 -22.88
CA LYS A 518 18.03 38.17 -22.04
C LYS A 518 17.17 39.05 -21.11
N ASP A 519 15.89 39.21 -21.42
CA ASP A 519 14.97 40.07 -20.67
C ASP A 519 14.31 39.34 -19.49
N THR A 520 14.48 38.02 -19.37
CA THR A 520 14.02 37.25 -18.21
C THR A 520 14.62 37.81 -16.92
N LYS A 521 13.75 38.14 -15.97
CA LYS A 521 14.10 38.64 -14.63
C LYS A 521 13.72 37.68 -13.52
N PHE A 522 12.74 36.82 -13.76
CA PHE A 522 12.28 35.83 -12.78
C PHE A 522 12.04 34.48 -13.43
N ILE A 523 12.26 33.42 -12.65
CA ILE A 523 11.93 32.03 -12.99
C ILE A 523 11.14 31.47 -11.82
N ARG A 524 10.07 30.74 -12.09
CA ARG A 524 9.23 30.16 -11.05
C ARG A 524 8.85 28.72 -11.38
N PHE A 525 8.83 27.89 -10.35
CA PHE A 525 8.18 26.59 -10.36
C PHE A 525 6.91 26.68 -9.53
N THR A 526 5.75 26.34 -10.10
CA THR A 526 4.45 26.33 -9.40
C THR A 526 3.88 24.93 -9.36
N TYR A 527 3.35 24.52 -8.21
CA TYR A 527 2.63 23.25 -8.06
C TYR A 527 1.23 23.51 -7.51
N GLU A 528 0.24 23.06 -8.28
CA GLU A 528 -1.17 23.18 -7.97
C GLU A 528 -1.78 21.78 -7.86
N THR A 529 -2.56 21.54 -6.82
CA THR A 529 -3.24 20.26 -6.58
C THR A 529 -4.74 20.40 -6.44
N ASP A 530 -5.46 19.32 -6.69
CA ASP A 530 -6.89 19.23 -6.43
C ASP A 530 -7.17 18.78 -4.97
N ASN A 531 -8.35 18.23 -4.67
CA ASN A 531 -8.70 17.74 -3.33
C ASN A 531 -8.65 16.22 -3.15
N ALA A 532 -8.09 15.48 -4.12
CA ALA A 532 -8.20 14.03 -4.17
C ALA A 532 -6.90 13.34 -3.75
N VAL A 533 -5.88 13.30 -4.62
CA VAL A 533 -4.73 12.42 -4.48
C VAL A 533 -3.45 13.15 -4.88
N ASN A 534 -2.41 13.09 -4.04
CA ASN A 534 -1.16 13.78 -4.36
C ASN A 534 -0.13 12.91 -5.09
N ASN A 535 -0.37 11.59 -5.18
CA ASN A 535 0.63 10.61 -5.58
C ASN A 535 1.96 10.88 -4.84
N ARG A 536 3.10 10.92 -5.53
CA ARG A 536 4.43 11.11 -4.92
C ARG A 536 4.93 12.56 -4.99
N GLY A 537 4.09 13.48 -5.45
CA GLY A 537 4.43 14.90 -5.62
C GLY A 537 5.51 15.15 -6.68
N TRP A 538 6.07 16.36 -6.64
CA TRP A 538 7.02 16.85 -7.63
C TRP A 538 8.34 17.29 -6.99
N TYR A 539 9.45 16.87 -7.60
CA TYR A 539 10.81 17.21 -7.22
C TYR A 539 11.55 17.93 -8.34
N VAL A 540 12.36 18.91 -7.94
CA VAL A 540 13.29 19.64 -8.80
C VAL A 540 14.66 19.65 -8.15
N GLU A 541 15.70 19.27 -8.90
CA GLU A 541 17.07 19.14 -8.41
C GLU A 541 18.04 19.92 -9.32
N GLY A 542 19.00 20.62 -8.71
CA GLY A 542 20.16 21.15 -9.43
C GLY A 542 19.87 22.26 -10.43
N ALA A 543 18.79 23.02 -10.24
CA ALA A 543 18.43 24.13 -11.11
C ALA A 543 19.53 25.20 -11.17
N LYS A 544 19.98 25.49 -12.40
CA LYS A 544 21.13 26.36 -12.67
C LYS A 544 20.99 27.10 -13.99
N ILE A 545 21.53 28.32 -14.05
CA ILE A 545 21.69 29.09 -15.29
C ILE A 545 23.16 29.14 -15.66
N ASN A 546 23.50 28.72 -16.88
CA ASN A 546 24.88 28.72 -17.38
C ASN A 546 25.88 28.12 -16.35
N LYS A 547 25.47 27.02 -15.69
CA LYS A 547 26.21 26.30 -14.62
C LYS A 547 26.27 26.99 -13.25
N LYS A 548 25.63 28.13 -13.05
CA LYS A 548 25.49 28.76 -11.73
C LYS A 548 24.17 28.34 -11.08
N PRO A 549 24.18 27.76 -9.87
CA PRO A 549 22.95 27.43 -9.14
C PRO A 549 22.03 28.63 -9.01
N LEU A 550 20.73 28.39 -9.07
CA LEU A 550 19.73 29.38 -8.72
C LEU A 550 19.55 29.44 -7.21
N ASP A 551 19.29 30.64 -6.71
CA ASP A 551 18.84 30.86 -5.34
C ASP A 551 17.34 31.14 -5.39
N PHE A 552 16.56 30.33 -4.67
CA PHE A 552 15.11 30.40 -4.70
C PHE A 552 14.59 31.05 -3.42
N ASP A 553 13.76 32.07 -3.58
CA ASP A 553 12.80 32.45 -2.56
C ASP A 553 11.62 31.47 -2.61
N THR A 554 11.17 31.01 -1.45
CA THR A 554 10.25 29.89 -1.35
C THR A 554 8.97 30.30 -0.66
N ASN A 555 7.86 30.14 -1.37
CA ASN A 555 6.54 30.05 -0.77
C ASN A 555 6.19 28.58 -0.58
N GLU A 556 6.86 27.91 0.37
CA GLU A 556 6.49 26.60 0.94
C GLU A 556 7.01 25.31 0.26
N TRP A 557 7.92 25.38 -0.72
CA TRP A 557 8.65 24.18 -1.18
C TRP A 557 9.67 23.71 -0.12
N GLU A 558 9.78 22.40 0.07
CA GLU A 558 10.65 21.78 1.08
C GLU A 558 12.03 21.43 0.51
N LYS A 559 13.12 21.84 1.17
CA LYS A 559 14.47 21.29 0.89
C LYS A 559 14.55 19.84 1.41
N ARG A 560 14.96 18.88 0.58
CA ARG A 560 14.99 17.45 0.94
C ARG A 560 16.30 16.72 0.65
#